data_AF-A0A966Z4I1-F1
#
_entry.id   AF-A0A966Z4I1-F1
#
_cell.length_a   1.000
_cell.length_b   1.000
_cell.length_c   1.000
_cell.angle_alpha   90.00
_cell.angle_beta   90.00
_cell.angle_gamma   90.00
#
_symmetry.space_group_name_H-M   'P 1'
#
loop_
_entity.id
_entity.type
_entity.pdbx_description
1 polymer ?
#
loop_
_entity_poly.entity_id
_entity_poly.type
_entity_poly.pdbx_seq_one_letter_code
_entity_poly.pdbx_strand_id
1 'polypeptide(L)'
;MTWFNSCGPDRFYFCRVTQLSLLRLLTTAAVMGEDTLTMPQAWSLYDQLLSDPRVAFLSEPADLDRHLRKLTKSTKPSPKLWADAYLAAFADTAGIRLVTFDAAFASHDVDALILT
;
A
#
# COMPACT_ATOMS: atom_id res chain seq x y z
N MET A 1 10.60 -13.89 -2.33
CA MET A 1 9.16 -14.15 -2.59
C MET A 1 8.56 -15.25 -1.70
N THR A 2 9.21 -15.68 -0.61
CA THR A 2 8.72 -16.82 0.20
C THR A 2 7.39 -16.56 0.90
N TRP A 3 7.15 -15.34 1.40
CA TRP A 3 5.88 -14.95 2.02
C TRP A 3 4.72 -14.94 1.02
N PHE A 4 4.86 -14.24 -0.11
CA PHE A 4 3.81 -14.16 -1.15
C PHE A 4 3.41 -15.53 -1.71
N ASN A 5 4.37 -16.45 -1.81
CA ASN A 5 4.11 -17.83 -2.24
C ASN A 5 3.45 -18.68 -1.15
N SER A 6 3.58 -18.31 0.13
CA SER A 6 2.95 -19.02 1.27
C SER A 6 1.51 -18.62 1.54
N CYS A 7 1.01 -17.51 0.98
CA CYS A 7 -0.32 -16.96 1.25
C CYS A 7 -1.49 -17.69 0.56
N GLY A 8 -1.27 -18.83 -0.10
CA GLY A 8 -2.36 -19.66 -0.64
C GLY A 8 -3.31 -18.89 -1.58
N PRO A 9 -4.64 -18.97 -1.39
CA PRO A 9 -5.66 -18.34 -2.26
C PRO A 9 -5.93 -16.86 -1.94
N ASP A 10 -5.17 -16.25 -1.02
CA ASP A 10 -5.42 -14.86 -0.61
C ASP A 10 -5.28 -13.89 -1.78
N ARG A 11 -6.12 -12.86 -1.79
CA ARG A 11 -6.10 -11.79 -2.79
C ARG A 11 -5.39 -10.56 -2.25
N PHE A 12 -4.53 -9.98 -3.07
CA PHE A 12 -3.75 -8.80 -2.78
C PHE A 12 -4.25 -7.63 -3.61
N TYR A 13 -4.31 -6.46 -2.98
CA TYR A 13 -4.84 -5.27 -3.63
C TYR A 13 -3.82 -4.15 -3.67
N PHE A 14 -3.67 -3.54 -4.84
CA PHE A 14 -3.11 -2.21 -4.98
C PHE A 14 -4.23 -1.17 -4.90
N CYS A 15 -3.96 -0.07 -4.21
CA CYS A 15 -4.69 1.18 -4.41
C CYS A 15 -3.78 2.17 -5.15
N ARG A 16 -4.30 3.35 -5.51
CA ARG A 16 -3.49 4.33 -6.26
C ARG A 16 -2.23 4.75 -5.50
N VAL A 17 -2.31 4.90 -4.18
CA VAL A 17 -1.17 5.32 -3.35
C VAL A 17 -0.07 4.25 -3.32
N THR A 18 -0.43 2.96 -3.17
CA THR A 18 0.58 1.88 -3.17
C THR A 18 1.16 1.64 -4.56
N GLN A 19 0.37 1.79 -5.63
CA GLN A 19 0.86 1.74 -7.00
C GLN A 19 1.89 2.86 -7.26
N LEU A 20 1.54 4.11 -6.95
CA LEU A 20 2.46 5.24 -7.15
C LEU A 20 3.73 5.09 -6.29
N SER A 21 3.58 4.57 -5.08
CA SER A 21 4.71 4.31 -4.19
C SER A 21 5.64 3.25 -4.76
N LEU A 22 5.11 2.14 -5.28
CA LEU A 22 5.90 1.11 -5.96
C LEU A 22 6.65 1.69 -7.17
N LEU A 23 5.94 2.39 -8.07
CA LEU A 23 6.56 3.00 -9.25
C LEU A 23 7.68 3.99 -8.88
N ARG A 24 7.47 4.78 -7.81
CA ARG A 24 8.50 5.67 -7.28
C ARG A 24 9.72 4.91 -6.78
N LEU A 25 9.52 3.83 -6.01
CA LEU A 25 10.63 3.02 -5.50
C LEU A 25 11.43 2.40 -6.64
N LEU A 26 10.75 1.75 -7.60
CA LEU A 26 11.38 1.10 -8.76
C LEU A 26 12.22 2.04 -9.63
N THR A 27 11.91 3.34 -9.61
CA THR A 27 12.58 4.38 -10.40
C THR A 27 13.53 5.25 -9.58
N THR A 28 13.75 4.92 -8.29
CA THR A 28 14.66 5.68 -7.41
C THR A 28 15.98 4.94 -7.22
N ALA A 29 17.07 5.48 -7.76
CA ALA A 29 18.40 4.87 -7.68
C ALA A 29 18.90 4.64 -6.25
N ALA A 30 18.60 5.56 -5.33
CA ALA A 30 18.94 5.39 -3.91
C ALA A 30 18.24 4.20 -3.23
N VAL A 31 17.18 3.65 -3.85
CA VAL A 31 16.43 2.49 -3.35
C VAL A 31 16.83 1.22 -4.11
N MET A 32 16.86 1.27 -5.45
CA MET A 32 17.03 0.08 -6.30
C MET A 32 18.48 -0.21 -6.68
N GLY A 33 19.40 0.76 -6.56
CA GLY A 33 20.80 0.57 -6.96
C GLY A 33 20.92 0.19 -8.44
N GLU A 34 21.62 -0.90 -8.73
CA GLU A 34 21.79 -1.43 -10.08
C GLU A 34 20.47 -1.92 -10.71
N ASP A 35 19.46 -2.23 -9.91
CA ASP A 35 18.13 -2.69 -10.37
C ASP A 35 17.18 -1.53 -10.69
N THR A 36 17.68 -0.30 -10.78
CA THR A 36 16.85 0.88 -11.07
C THR A 36 16.22 0.78 -12.45
N LEU A 37 14.89 0.90 -12.49
CA LEU A 37 14.12 0.83 -13.72
C LEU A 37 13.84 2.22 -14.30
N THR A 38 13.72 2.27 -15.62
CA THR A 38 13.08 3.39 -16.32
C THR A 38 11.57 3.39 -16.06
N MET A 39 10.89 4.51 -16.31
CA MET A 39 9.44 4.59 -16.11
C MET A 39 8.64 3.55 -16.91
N PRO A 40 8.93 3.27 -18.21
CA PRO A 40 8.25 2.21 -18.95
C PRO A 40 8.50 0.81 -18.36
N GLN A 41 9.73 0.52 -17.94
CA GLN A 41 10.06 -0.76 -17.29
C GLN A 41 9.30 -0.94 -15.97
N ALA A 42 9.16 0.13 -15.18
CA ALA A 42 8.37 0.09 -13.95
C ALA A 42 6.89 -0.20 -14.20
N TRP A 43 6.31 0.37 -15.27
CA TRP A 43 4.94 0.04 -15.71
C TRP A 43 4.83 -1.40 -16.16
N SER A 44 5.76 -1.90 -16.99
CA SER A 44 5.76 -3.30 -17.43
C SER A 44 5.85 -4.27 -16.25
N LEU A 45 6.66 -3.95 -15.23
CA LEU A 45 6.75 -4.77 -14.02
C LEU A 45 5.45 -4.71 -13.20
N TYR A 46 4.80 -3.56 -13.10
CA TYR A 46 3.50 -3.43 -12.46
C TYR A 46 2.41 -4.23 -13.17
N ASP A 47 2.36 -4.17 -14.50
CA ASP A 47 1.41 -4.94 -15.31
C ASP A 47 1.66 -6.44 -15.18
N GLN A 48 2.93 -6.86 -15.10
CA GLN A 48 3.29 -8.24 -14.79
C GLN A 48 2.80 -8.66 -13.40
N LEU A 49 2.88 -7.82 -12.38
CA LEU A 49 2.31 -8.11 -11.06
C LEU A 49 0.79 -8.29 -11.14
N LEU A 50 0.08 -7.45 -11.90
CA LEU A 50 -1.37 -7.57 -12.10
C LEU A 50 -1.79 -8.78 -12.95
N SER A 51 -0.86 -9.43 -13.66
CA SER A 51 -1.14 -10.67 -14.39
C SER A 51 -1.32 -11.88 -13.47
N ASP A 52 -0.87 -11.82 -12.21
CA ASP A 52 -1.18 -12.83 -11.21
C ASP A 52 -2.66 -12.67 -10.79
N PRO A 53 -3.51 -13.71 -10.92
CA PRO A 53 -4.94 -13.61 -10.62
C PRO A 53 -5.25 -13.29 -9.15
N ARG A 54 -4.27 -13.43 -8.26
CA ARG A 54 -4.39 -13.05 -6.84
C ARG A 54 -4.24 -11.54 -6.65
N VAL A 55 -3.66 -10.81 -7.60
CA VAL A 55 -3.40 -9.38 -7.49
C VAL A 55 -4.44 -8.61 -8.28
N ALA A 56 -5.04 -7.60 -7.66
CA ALA A 56 -5.99 -6.71 -8.31
C ALA A 56 -5.77 -5.25 -7.91
N PHE A 57 -6.26 -4.34 -8.74
CA PHE A 57 -6.39 -2.94 -8.36
C PHE A 57 -7.78 -2.70 -7.73
N LEU A 58 -7.80 -2.04 -6.57
CA LEU A 58 -9.03 -1.63 -5.91
C LEU A 58 -9.16 -0.10 -5.97
N SER A 59 -10.27 0.35 -6.54
CA SER A 59 -10.64 1.77 -6.58
C SER A 59 -10.95 2.31 -5.18
N GLU A 60 -10.86 3.62 -5.03
CA GLU A 60 -11.14 4.31 -3.77
C GLU A 60 -12.59 4.06 -3.29
N PRO A 61 -12.79 3.58 -2.05
CA PRO A 61 -14.13 3.38 -1.49
C PRO A 61 -14.88 4.70 -1.28
N ALA A 62 -16.20 4.71 -1.54
CA ALA A 62 -17.03 5.92 -1.48
C ALA A 62 -17.07 6.61 -0.09
N ASP A 63 -16.81 5.88 0.99
CA ASP A 63 -16.85 6.39 2.37
C ASP A 63 -15.47 6.68 2.97
N LEU A 64 -14.39 6.63 2.18
CA LEU A 64 -13.01 6.79 2.67
C LEU A 64 -12.82 8.10 3.44
N ASP A 65 -13.35 9.21 2.94
CA ASP A 65 -13.24 10.53 3.55
C ASP A 65 -13.74 10.56 5.00
N ARG A 66 -14.82 9.84 5.28
CA ARG A 66 -15.39 9.75 6.64
C ARG A 66 -14.44 9.05 7.59
N HIS A 67 -13.78 7.98 7.14
CA HIS A 67 -12.83 7.21 7.94
C HIS A 67 -11.50 7.95 8.08
N LEU A 68 -11.00 8.56 7.01
CA LEU A 68 -9.79 9.38 7.03
C LEU A 68 -9.92 10.55 8.01
N ARG A 69 -11.06 11.25 8.02
CA ARG A 69 -11.35 12.31 9.00
C ARG A 69 -11.39 11.82 10.45
N LYS A 70 -11.70 10.54 10.70
CA LYS A 70 -11.63 9.96 12.06
C LYS A 70 -10.19 9.77 12.51
N LEU A 71 -9.31 9.33 11.60
CA LEU A 71 -7.90 9.06 11.87
C LEU A 71 -7.03 10.32 11.93
N THR A 72 -7.48 11.43 11.33
CA THR A 72 -6.72 12.69 11.22
C THR A 72 -7.22 13.82 12.15
N LYS A 73 -7.85 13.47 13.27
CA LYS A 73 -8.42 14.45 14.24
C LYS A 73 -7.40 15.18 15.12
N SER A 74 -6.10 14.87 14.99
CA SER A 74 -5.06 15.50 15.80
C SER A 74 -5.07 17.03 15.65
N THR A 75 -4.96 17.75 16.76
CA THR A 75 -4.85 19.21 16.76
C THR A 75 -3.43 19.70 16.46
N LYS A 76 -2.45 18.78 16.36
CA LYS A 76 -1.05 19.09 16.05
C LYS A 76 -0.76 18.81 14.57
N PRO A 77 0.00 19.68 13.88
CA PRO A 77 0.46 19.39 12.53
C PRO A 77 1.28 18.10 12.48
N SER A 78 0.89 17.16 11.61
CA SER A 78 1.62 15.91 11.38
C SER A 78 1.61 15.56 9.89
N PRO A 79 2.48 16.19 9.07
CA PRO A 79 2.46 16.00 7.62
C PRO A 79 2.77 14.56 7.20
N LYS A 80 3.50 13.80 8.03
CA LYS A 80 3.85 12.40 7.77
C LYS A 80 2.66 11.44 7.93
N LEU A 81 1.63 11.84 8.68
CA LEU A 81 0.48 10.97 9.00
C LEU A 81 -0.45 10.73 7.80
N TRP A 82 -0.50 11.63 6.83
CA TRP A 82 -1.54 11.61 5.80
C TRP A 82 -1.55 10.33 4.96
N ALA A 83 -0.37 9.84 4.56
CA ALA A 83 -0.28 8.61 3.78
C ALA A 83 -0.70 7.39 4.60
N ASP A 84 -0.26 7.32 5.86
CA ASP A 84 -0.56 6.19 6.73
C ASP A 84 -2.05 6.15 7.11
N ALA A 85 -2.61 7.31 7.47
CA ALA A 85 -4.03 7.45 7.76
C ALA A 85 -4.90 7.16 6.52
N TYR A 86 -4.44 7.52 5.32
CA TYR A 86 -5.13 7.14 4.08
C TYR A 86 -5.17 5.62 3.89
N LEU A 87 -4.02 4.94 4.04
CA LEU A 87 -3.96 3.49 3.86
C LEU A 87 -4.79 2.74 4.92
N ALA A 88 -4.76 3.22 6.17
CA ALA A 88 -5.59 2.67 7.24
C ALA A 88 -7.08 2.89 6.98
N ALA A 89 -7.49 4.10 6.59
CA ALA A 89 -8.88 4.40 6.23
C ALA A 89 -9.35 3.57 5.02
N PHE A 90 -8.50 3.39 4.02
CA PHE A 90 -8.78 2.60 2.84
C PHE A 90 -9.03 1.13 3.22
N ALA A 91 -8.14 0.53 4.02
CA ALA A 91 -8.25 -0.85 4.47
C ALA A 91 -9.53 -1.08 5.28
N ASP A 92 -9.81 -0.20 6.24
CA ASP A 92 -11.01 -0.25 7.07
C ASP A 92 -12.30 -0.10 6.24
N THR A 93 -12.34 0.89 5.34
CA THR A 93 -13.53 1.13 4.50
C THR A 93 -13.78 0.00 3.48
N ALA A 94 -12.71 -0.62 2.98
CA ALA A 94 -12.81 -1.75 2.04
C ALA A 94 -12.99 -3.11 2.73
N GLY A 95 -12.89 -3.19 4.07
CA GLY A 95 -12.98 -4.44 4.81
C GLY A 95 -11.82 -5.40 4.52
N ILE A 96 -10.62 -4.88 4.27
CA ILE A 96 -9.42 -5.66 3.96
C ILE A 96 -8.33 -5.42 5.00
N ARG A 97 -7.41 -6.39 5.13
CA ARG A 97 -6.22 -6.25 5.98
C ARG A 97 -5.13 -5.48 5.26
N LEU A 98 -4.54 -4.51 5.94
CA LEU A 98 -3.35 -3.79 5.44
C LEU A 98 -2.11 -4.68 5.62
N VAL A 99 -1.31 -4.87 4.58
CA VAL A 99 0.01 -5.52 4.70
C VAL A 99 1.09 -4.46 4.53
N THR A 100 2.02 -4.36 5.47
CA THR A 100 3.03 -3.30 5.48
C THR A 100 4.36 -3.77 6.07
N PHE A 101 5.46 -3.12 5.70
CA PHE A 101 6.76 -3.26 6.35
C PHE A 101 6.98 -2.19 7.44
N ASP A 102 6.06 -1.24 7.58
CA ASP A 102 6.18 -0.14 8.53
C ASP A 102 5.60 -0.53 9.89
N ALA A 103 6.49 -0.65 10.88
CA ALA A 103 6.13 -0.97 12.26
C ALA A 103 5.25 0.12 12.93
N ALA A 104 5.19 1.34 12.39
CA ALA A 104 4.34 2.41 12.91
C ALA A 104 2.84 2.04 12.88
N PHE A 105 2.42 1.16 11.97
CA PHE A 105 1.06 0.66 11.92
C PHE A 105 0.67 -0.23 13.12
N ALA A 106 1.63 -0.76 13.89
CA ALA A 106 1.34 -1.47 15.14
C ALA A 106 0.63 -0.59 16.18
N SER A 107 0.79 0.73 16.08
CA SER A 107 0.17 1.71 16.98
C SER A 107 -1.16 2.26 16.47
N HIS A 108 -1.58 1.88 15.26
CA HIS A 108 -2.82 2.33 14.64
C HIS A 108 -3.94 1.30 14.89
N ASP A 109 -5.16 1.79 15.11
CA ASP A 109 -6.37 0.95 15.25
C ASP A 109 -6.85 0.48 13.86
N VAL A 110 -6.05 -0.38 13.22
CA VAL A 110 -6.33 -0.97 11.90
C VAL A 110 -5.87 -2.44 11.88
N ASP A 111 -6.63 -3.31 11.21
CA ASP A 111 -6.18 -4.68 10.96
C ASP A 111 -4.98 -4.65 9.99
N ALA A 112 -3.77 -4.75 10.55
CA ALA A 112 -2.51 -4.72 9.81
C ALA A 112 -1.64 -5.96 10.09
N LEU A 113 -1.14 -6.57 9.02
CA LEU A 113 -0.05 -7.54 9.07
C LEU A 113 1.28 -6.82 8.79
N ILE A 114 2.16 -6.82 9.77
CA ILE A 114 3.50 -6.24 9.67
C ILE A 114 4.47 -7.34 9.26
N LEU A 115 5.14 -7.15 8.13
CA LEU A 115 6.17 -8.05 7.63
C LEU A 115 7.55 -7.59 8.14
N THR A 116 8.32 -8.54 8.65
CA THR A 116 9.69 -8.35 9.17
C THR A 116 10.72 -8.99 8.25
#